data_AF-A0A7L3NA46-F1
#
_entry.id   AF-A0A7L3NA46-F1
#
_cell.length_a   1.000
_cell.length_b   1.000
_cell.length_c   1.000
_cell.angle_alpha   90.00
_cell.angle_beta   90.00
_cell.angle_gamma   90.00
#
_symmetry.space_group_name_H-M   'P 1'
#
loop_
_entity.id
_entity.type
_entity.pdbx_description
1 polymer ?
#
loop_
_entity_poly.entity_id
_entity_poly.type
_entity_poly.pdbx_seq_one_letter_code
_entity_poly.pdbx_strand_id
1 'polypeptide(L)'
;LGHGSALHAAAKDCFSSLATQDVQTLPERSRAVFYTSESDPAKHTEHHEGRHYSIALEELKVVFPHGLPPRFQQQIKTFNEAFVMVRKPALELFTYLKSSNFAHPAVRYVIYGEKGTGKTMTLCHVVHYCARQGWLVLHIPDAHLWVKNCKELLQSSYNKDRLDQPLEASFWLKNFKTSNEHFLKEIKTQKKYVWGKQESTEEGRPLGEVVEQGLTRVKNASDAVGVVLRELKQQSQLGSFRLLVAVDGVNALWGRTTLKKEDKSPVSPEELTLVYNLRKMMRNDWNGGAIVTTLSQTGSLFKPSSAYLPQELLGK
;
A
#
# COMPACT_ATOMS: atom_id res chain seq x y z
N LEU A 1 12.69 48.79 -25.70
CA LEU A 1 11.62 47.82 -25.38
C LEU A 1 11.76 47.46 -23.91
N GLY A 2 10.89 48.01 -23.06
CA GLY A 2 10.97 47.88 -21.61
C GLY A 2 10.11 48.96 -20.96
N HIS A 3 8.79 48.77 -21.01
CA HIS A 3 7.83 49.63 -20.32
C HIS A 3 7.79 49.26 -18.84
N GLY A 4 8.33 50.16 -18.01
CA GLY A 4 7.88 50.34 -16.63
C GLY A 4 7.07 51.63 -16.57
N SER A 5 5.82 51.56 -16.13
CA SER A 5 4.98 52.69 -15.67
C SER A 5 3.75 52.05 -15.01
N ALA A 6 3.69 52.03 -13.68
CA ALA A 6 3.13 53.09 -12.82
C ALA A 6 1.63 52.87 -12.57
N LEU A 7 1.33 52.53 -11.31
CA LEU A 7 0.00 52.37 -10.74
C LEU A 7 -0.70 53.73 -10.73
N HIS A 8 -1.84 53.83 -11.41
CA HIS A 8 -2.79 54.93 -11.20
C HIS A 8 -3.91 54.45 -10.27
N ALA A 9 -3.86 54.95 -9.04
CA ALA A 9 -5.01 55.03 -8.16
C ALA A 9 -5.95 56.12 -8.70
N ALA A 10 -7.23 55.79 -8.85
CA ALA A 10 -8.30 56.75 -9.00
C ALA A 10 -9.45 56.32 -8.08
N ALA A 11 -9.59 57.06 -6.98
CA ALA A 11 -10.77 57.05 -6.14
C ALA A 11 -11.93 57.75 -6.89
N LYS A 12 -13.13 57.18 -6.79
CA LYS A 12 -14.39 57.92 -6.97
C LYS A 12 -15.38 57.46 -5.92
N ASP A 13 -15.78 58.43 -5.10
CA ASP A 13 -16.71 58.33 -4.00
C ASP A 13 -18.18 58.24 -4.45
N CYS A 14 -18.95 57.58 -3.59
CA CYS A 14 -20.34 57.80 -3.18
C CYS A 14 -21.47 57.68 -4.22
N PHE A 15 -22.39 56.72 -4.02
CA PHE A 15 -23.72 57.00 -3.43
C PHE A 15 -24.38 55.71 -2.95
N SER A 16 -24.84 55.74 -1.70
CA SER A 16 -25.66 54.74 -1.05
C SER A 16 -27.07 54.71 -1.65
N SER A 17 -27.57 53.50 -1.97
CA SER A 17 -29.00 53.23 -1.94
C SER A 17 -29.24 51.76 -1.57
N LEU A 18 -29.96 51.60 -0.46
CA LEU A 18 -30.52 50.34 0.00
C LEU A 18 -31.60 49.90 -0.98
N ALA A 19 -31.42 48.73 -1.58
CA ALA A 19 -32.51 47.97 -2.18
C ALA A 19 -32.29 46.49 -1.86
N THR A 20 -32.95 46.04 -0.79
CA THR A 20 -33.25 44.65 -0.51
C THR A 20 -33.97 44.04 -1.71
N GLN A 21 -33.29 43.12 -2.42
CA GLN A 21 -33.94 42.15 -3.28
C GLN A 21 -33.27 40.80 -3.08
N ASP A 22 -34.09 39.83 -2.70
CA ASP A 22 -33.81 38.41 -2.56
C ASP A 22 -32.96 37.88 -3.72
N VAL A 23 -31.67 37.64 -3.45
CA VAL A 23 -30.88 36.75 -4.29
C VAL A 23 -31.16 35.35 -3.80
N GLN A 24 -32.16 34.71 -4.41
CA GLN A 24 -32.26 33.26 -4.44
C GLN A 24 -30.91 32.72 -4.90
N THR A 25 -30.14 32.16 -3.97
CA THR A 25 -28.92 31.43 -4.27
C THR A 25 -29.30 30.28 -5.20
N LEU A 26 -28.84 30.37 -6.46
CA LEU A 26 -28.84 29.24 -7.38
C LEU A 26 -28.25 28.03 -6.63
N PRO A 27 -28.87 26.83 -6.71
CA PRO A 27 -28.28 25.65 -6.09
C PRO A 27 -26.90 25.43 -6.72
N GLU A 28 -25.89 25.14 -5.89
CA GLU A 28 -24.52 24.78 -6.27
C GLU A 28 -24.49 23.60 -7.26
N ARG A 29 -24.83 23.83 -8.53
CA ARG A 29 -24.96 22.78 -9.55
C ARG A 29 -23.63 22.43 -10.24
N SER A 30 -22.52 23.07 -9.89
CA SER A 30 -21.25 22.88 -10.60
C SER A 30 -20.30 21.84 -9.98
N ARG A 31 -20.42 21.53 -8.67
CA ARG A 31 -19.54 20.56 -8.00
C ARG A 31 -20.06 19.12 -8.02
N ALA A 32 -21.38 18.93 -8.03
CA ALA A 32 -22.02 17.61 -7.95
C ALA A 32 -21.69 16.65 -9.11
N VAL A 33 -21.15 17.16 -10.23
CA VAL A 33 -20.79 16.33 -11.39
C VAL A 33 -19.51 15.52 -11.15
N PHE A 34 -18.57 16.07 -10.38
CA PHE A 34 -17.25 15.44 -10.16
C PHE A 34 -17.22 14.53 -8.95
N TYR A 35 -18.21 14.60 -8.06
CA TYR A 35 -18.31 13.79 -6.86
C TYR A 35 -19.40 12.73 -6.99
N THR A 36 -19.27 11.65 -6.22
CA THR A 36 -20.33 10.67 -6.02
C THR A 36 -20.74 10.64 -4.56
N SER A 37 -22.03 10.51 -4.30
CA SER A 37 -22.56 10.28 -2.94
C SER A 37 -22.30 8.86 -2.46
N GLU A 38 -22.00 7.93 -3.37
CA GLU A 38 -21.58 6.57 -3.03
C GLU A 38 -20.14 6.59 -2.55
N SER A 39 -19.94 6.30 -1.26
CA SER A 39 -18.63 6.24 -0.61
C SER A 39 -18.13 4.80 -0.42
N ASP A 40 -19.00 3.80 -0.60
CA ASP A 40 -18.65 2.40 -0.48
C ASP A 40 -18.04 1.86 -1.78
N PRO A 41 -16.75 1.48 -1.78
CA PRO A 41 -16.10 0.92 -2.97
C PRO A 41 -16.80 -0.31 -3.53
N ALA A 42 -17.53 -1.06 -2.69
CA ALA A 42 -18.21 -2.27 -3.13
C ALA A 42 -19.43 -2.00 -4.02
N LYS A 43 -20.00 -0.79 -3.94
CA LYS A 43 -21.18 -0.36 -4.69
C LYS A 43 -20.84 0.49 -5.91
N HIS A 44 -19.55 0.75 -6.16
CA HIS A 44 -19.14 1.44 -7.36
C HIS A 44 -19.45 0.62 -8.63
N THR A 45 -19.84 1.33 -9.67
CA THR A 45 -20.27 0.80 -10.97
C THR A 45 -19.72 1.69 -12.08
N GLU A 46 -19.93 1.32 -13.33
CA GLU A 46 -19.52 2.12 -14.50
C GLU A 46 -20.13 3.53 -14.49
N HIS A 47 -21.31 3.72 -13.89
CA HIS A 47 -21.94 5.05 -13.74
C HIS A 47 -21.15 6.01 -12.83
N HIS A 48 -20.31 5.47 -11.95
CA HIS A 48 -19.49 6.25 -11.03
C HIS A 48 -18.11 6.57 -11.61
N GLU A 49 -17.78 6.06 -12.79
CA GLU A 49 -16.49 6.29 -13.43
C GLU A 49 -16.19 7.78 -13.61
N GLY A 50 -14.96 8.19 -13.26
CA GLY A 50 -14.51 9.58 -13.34
C GLY A 50 -15.00 10.47 -12.20
N ARG A 51 -15.87 9.96 -11.31
CA ARG A 51 -16.32 10.66 -10.11
C ARG A 51 -15.41 10.36 -8.93
N HIS A 52 -15.38 11.28 -7.97
CA HIS A 52 -14.60 11.20 -6.75
C HIS A 52 -15.49 10.80 -5.58
N TYR A 53 -15.13 9.73 -4.89
CA TYR A 53 -15.77 9.32 -3.64
C TYR A 53 -14.91 9.74 -2.45
N SER A 54 -15.55 10.04 -1.33
CA SER A 54 -14.87 10.43 -0.10
C SER A 54 -14.48 9.20 0.74
N ILE A 55 -13.33 9.32 1.41
CA ILE A 55 -12.89 8.40 2.47
C ILE A 55 -12.81 9.22 3.76
N ALA A 56 -13.40 8.73 4.85
CA ALA A 56 -13.30 9.40 6.14
C ALA A 56 -11.83 9.44 6.62
N LEU A 57 -11.39 10.53 7.25
CA LEU A 57 -10.00 10.68 7.66
C LEU A 57 -9.59 9.67 8.75
N GLU A 58 -10.54 9.25 9.58
CA GLU A 58 -10.38 8.21 10.59
C GLU A 58 -10.13 6.85 9.92
N GLU A 59 -10.95 6.52 8.92
CA GLU A 59 -10.81 5.30 8.12
C GLU A 59 -9.48 5.30 7.35
N LEU A 60 -9.09 6.45 6.79
CA LEU A 60 -7.82 6.60 6.06
C LEU A 60 -6.61 6.26 6.95
N LYS A 61 -6.61 6.66 8.22
CA LYS A 61 -5.51 6.36 9.16
C LYS A 61 -5.40 4.87 9.48
N VAL A 62 -6.52 4.15 9.50
CA VAL A 62 -6.56 2.71 9.79
C VAL A 62 -6.22 1.89 8.54
N VAL A 63 -6.83 2.21 7.39
CA VAL A 63 -6.63 1.47 6.13
C VAL A 63 -5.29 1.79 5.49
N PHE A 64 -4.84 3.05 5.58
CA PHE A 64 -3.59 3.53 4.99
C PHE A 64 -2.68 4.25 6.01
N PRO A 65 -2.20 3.57 7.05
CA PRO A 65 -1.12 4.09 7.90
C PRO A 65 0.15 4.33 7.07
N HIS A 66 0.31 3.60 5.95
CA HIS A 66 1.29 3.86 4.90
C HIS A 66 0.69 3.66 3.50
N GLY A 67 1.46 4.04 2.48
CA GLY A 67 1.25 3.65 1.09
C GLY A 67 0.46 4.61 0.22
N LEU A 68 -0.15 5.64 0.80
CA LEU A 68 -0.61 6.77 -0.01
C LEU A 68 0.59 7.46 -0.66
N PRO A 69 0.51 7.83 -1.96
CA PRO A 69 1.56 8.59 -2.61
C PRO A 69 1.83 9.92 -1.89
N PRO A 70 3.08 10.38 -1.74
CA PRO A 70 3.40 11.62 -1.00
C PRO A 70 2.64 12.85 -1.49
N ARG A 71 2.45 12.99 -2.80
CA ARG A 71 1.66 14.10 -3.39
C ARG A 71 0.18 14.04 -3.00
N PHE A 72 -0.37 12.83 -2.89
CA PHE A 72 -1.75 12.65 -2.46
C PHE A 72 -1.90 12.93 -0.95
N GLN A 73 -0.91 12.54 -0.13
CA GLN A 73 -0.89 12.93 1.29
C GLN A 73 -0.84 14.45 1.47
N GLN A 74 -0.07 15.17 0.65
CA GLN A 74 -0.05 16.63 0.64
C GLN A 74 -1.43 17.20 0.28
N GLN A 75 -2.07 16.64 -0.76
CA GLN A 75 -3.42 17.05 -1.16
C GLN A 75 -4.44 16.88 -0.02
N ILE A 76 -4.44 15.72 0.64
CA ILE A 76 -5.32 15.45 1.80
C ILE A 76 -5.04 16.44 2.93
N LYS A 77 -3.77 16.72 3.22
CA LYS A 77 -3.37 17.69 4.25
C LYS A 77 -3.82 19.11 3.92
N THR A 78 -3.77 19.51 2.65
CA THR A 78 -4.17 20.85 2.21
C THR A 78 -5.68 21.02 2.18
N PHE A 79 -6.43 20.04 1.68
CA PHE A 79 -7.89 20.12 1.58
C PHE A 79 -8.63 19.65 2.82
N ASN A 80 -7.95 18.99 3.75
CA ASN A 80 -8.53 18.31 4.90
C ASN A 80 -9.63 17.30 4.53
N GLU A 81 -9.53 16.74 3.31
CA GLU A 81 -10.51 15.84 2.71
C GLU A 81 -9.76 14.81 1.86
N ALA A 82 -10.23 13.55 1.89
CA ALA A 82 -9.64 12.46 1.10
C ALA A 82 -10.63 12.00 0.03
N PHE A 83 -10.43 12.50 -1.20
CA PHE A 83 -11.23 12.13 -2.36
C PHE A 83 -10.41 11.27 -3.33
N VAL A 84 -10.95 10.11 -3.70
CA VAL A 84 -10.33 9.19 -4.65
C VAL A 84 -11.24 9.04 -5.87
N MET A 85 -10.67 9.15 -7.06
CA MET A 85 -11.41 8.98 -8.31
C MET A 85 -11.67 7.50 -8.61
N VAL A 86 -12.90 7.17 -8.98
CA VAL A 86 -13.28 5.84 -9.48
C VAL A 86 -12.80 5.70 -10.93
N ARG A 87 -12.07 4.63 -11.23
CA ARG A 87 -11.45 4.40 -12.55
C ARG A 87 -11.81 3.02 -13.09
N LYS A 88 -11.91 2.88 -14.41
CA LYS A 88 -12.19 1.58 -15.08
C LYS A 88 -11.31 0.42 -14.58
N PRO A 89 -9.97 0.56 -14.44
CA PRO A 89 -9.14 -0.56 -14.01
C PRO A 89 -9.46 -1.04 -12.59
N ALA A 90 -9.89 -0.16 -11.69
CA ALA A 90 -10.32 -0.54 -10.34
C ALA A 90 -11.66 -1.29 -10.39
N LEU A 91 -12.62 -0.79 -11.17
CA LEU A 91 -13.93 -1.44 -11.36
C LEU A 91 -13.79 -2.85 -11.94
N GLU A 92 -12.93 -3.01 -12.95
CA GLU A 92 -12.61 -4.30 -13.56
C GLU A 92 -12.03 -5.28 -12.52
N LEU A 93 -11.06 -4.83 -11.72
CA LEU A 93 -10.50 -5.63 -10.62
C LEU A 93 -11.56 -6.00 -9.58
N PHE A 94 -12.51 -5.13 -9.25
CA PHE A 94 -13.60 -5.46 -8.34
C PHE A 94 -14.48 -6.58 -8.90
N THR A 95 -14.78 -6.56 -10.20
CA THR A 95 -15.52 -7.63 -10.86
C THR A 95 -14.77 -8.97 -10.76
N TYR A 96 -13.46 -8.97 -10.98
CA TYR A 96 -12.64 -10.18 -10.81
C TYR A 96 -12.59 -10.67 -9.36
N LEU A 97 -12.40 -9.77 -8.39
CA LEU A 97 -12.36 -10.12 -6.97
C LEU A 97 -13.72 -10.63 -6.45
N LYS A 98 -14.83 -10.09 -6.95
CA LYS A 98 -16.20 -10.54 -6.63
C LYS A 98 -16.51 -11.93 -7.20
N SER A 99 -16.03 -12.21 -8.41
CA SER A 99 -16.23 -13.50 -9.10
C SER A 99 -15.20 -14.56 -8.74
N SER A 100 -14.17 -14.21 -7.96
CA SER A 100 -13.09 -15.13 -7.58
C SER A 100 -13.60 -16.23 -6.63
N ASN A 101 -13.31 -17.49 -6.99
CA ASN A 101 -13.52 -18.62 -6.09
C ASN A 101 -12.28 -18.85 -5.22
N PHE A 102 -12.43 -18.61 -3.91
CA PHE A 102 -11.33 -18.69 -2.94
C PHE A 102 -10.87 -20.11 -2.60
N ALA A 103 -11.56 -21.14 -3.09
CA ALA A 103 -11.07 -22.52 -3.02
C ALA A 103 -9.90 -22.76 -4.00
N HIS A 104 -9.85 -21.99 -5.10
CA HIS A 104 -8.77 -22.08 -6.08
C HIS A 104 -7.49 -21.38 -5.59
N PRO A 105 -6.33 -21.73 -6.18
CA PRO A 105 -5.07 -21.05 -5.91
C PRO A 105 -5.17 -19.53 -6.09
N ALA A 106 -4.44 -18.78 -5.27
CA ALA A 106 -4.46 -17.32 -5.25
C ALA A 106 -4.14 -16.74 -6.64
N VAL A 107 -5.10 -15.98 -7.18
CA VAL A 107 -4.97 -15.31 -8.48
C VAL A 107 -4.03 -14.12 -8.34
N ARG A 108 -3.17 -13.92 -9.36
CA ARG A 108 -2.17 -12.84 -9.40
C ARG A 108 -2.58 -11.79 -10.43
N TYR A 109 -2.91 -10.60 -9.95
CA TYR A 109 -3.21 -9.43 -10.77
C TYR A 109 -2.00 -8.51 -10.83
N VAL A 110 -1.69 -8.00 -12.02
CA VAL A 110 -0.57 -7.07 -12.26
C VAL A 110 -1.10 -5.82 -12.96
N ILE A 111 -1.04 -4.69 -12.27
CA ILE A 111 -1.39 -3.38 -12.79
C ILE A 111 -0.12 -2.75 -13.37
N TYR A 112 -0.11 -2.50 -14.68
CA TYR A 112 1.01 -1.89 -15.39
C TYR A 112 0.55 -0.69 -16.23
N GLY A 113 1.50 0.04 -16.78
CA GLY A 113 1.26 1.25 -17.56
C GLY A 113 2.29 2.33 -17.31
N GLU A 114 2.23 3.39 -18.09
CA GLU A 114 3.24 4.46 -18.11
C GLU A 114 3.40 5.18 -16.77
N LYS A 115 4.51 5.91 -16.61
CA LYS A 115 4.79 6.68 -15.41
C LYS A 115 3.72 7.75 -15.18
N GLY A 116 3.20 7.84 -13.95
CA GLY A 116 2.21 8.87 -13.57
C GLY A 116 0.75 8.55 -13.91
N THR A 117 0.45 7.37 -14.43
CA THR A 117 -0.91 6.96 -14.84
C THR A 117 -1.86 6.56 -13.69
N GLY A 118 -1.47 6.73 -12.42
CA GLY A 118 -2.32 6.45 -11.25
C GLY A 118 -2.42 4.97 -10.84
N LYS A 119 -1.41 4.15 -11.15
CA LYS A 119 -1.36 2.72 -10.77
C LYS A 119 -1.47 2.50 -9.26
N THR A 120 -0.63 3.19 -8.47
CA THR A 120 -0.66 3.14 -7.00
C THR A 120 -2.03 3.55 -6.45
N MET A 121 -2.65 4.60 -6.99
CA MET A 121 -4.00 5.01 -6.56
C MET A 121 -5.07 3.96 -6.87
N THR A 122 -4.92 3.24 -7.98
CA THR A 122 -5.79 2.10 -8.33
C THR A 122 -5.61 0.96 -7.33
N LEU A 123 -4.36 0.65 -6.95
CA LEU A 123 -4.08 -0.32 -5.89
C LEU A 123 -4.65 0.12 -4.54
N CYS A 124 -4.51 1.39 -4.16
CA CYS A 124 -5.13 1.93 -2.94
C CYS A 124 -6.66 1.78 -2.98
N HIS A 125 -7.31 2.04 -4.13
CA HIS A 125 -8.75 1.83 -4.25
C HIS A 125 -9.14 0.37 -3.98
N VAL A 126 -8.35 -0.59 -4.47
CA VAL A 126 -8.53 -2.03 -4.19
C VAL A 126 -8.29 -2.39 -2.74
N VAL A 127 -7.25 -1.82 -2.12
CA VAL A 127 -6.98 -2.02 -0.69
C VAL A 127 -8.15 -1.51 0.15
N HIS A 128 -8.70 -0.33 -0.17
CA HIS A 128 -9.85 0.24 0.54
C HIS A 128 -11.10 -0.63 0.38
N TYR A 129 -11.36 -1.12 -0.84
CA TYR A 129 -12.44 -2.08 -1.10
C TYR A 129 -12.30 -3.34 -0.24
N CYS A 130 -11.14 -4.00 -0.26
CA CYS A 130 -10.91 -5.22 0.51
C CYS A 130 -10.99 -4.99 2.03
N ALA A 131 -10.47 -3.87 2.52
CA ALA A 131 -10.57 -3.50 3.94
C ALA A 131 -12.05 -3.38 4.38
N ARG A 132 -12.89 -2.68 3.62
CA ARG A 132 -14.35 -2.59 3.91
C ARG A 132 -15.09 -3.92 3.80
N GLN A 133 -14.60 -4.84 2.97
CA GLN A 133 -15.15 -6.20 2.87
C GLN A 133 -14.67 -7.14 3.99
N GLY A 134 -13.90 -6.65 4.98
CA GLY A 134 -13.41 -7.46 6.09
C GLY A 134 -12.29 -8.42 5.69
N TRP A 135 -11.44 -8.04 4.74
CA TRP A 135 -10.26 -8.83 4.37
C TRP A 135 -9.05 -8.39 5.20
N LEU A 136 -8.15 -9.33 5.46
CA LEU A 136 -6.85 -9.03 6.01
C LEU A 136 -5.97 -8.42 4.92
N VAL A 137 -5.50 -7.20 5.15
CA VAL A 137 -4.74 -6.42 4.17
C VAL A 137 -3.26 -6.51 4.47
N LEU A 138 -2.52 -7.15 3.58
CA LEU A 138 -1.07 -7.19 3.57
C LEU A 138 -0.56 -6.23 2.50
N HIS A 139 -0.36 -4.97 2.89
CA HIS A 139 0.04 -3.90 1.98
C HIS A 139 1.53 -3.56 2.10
N ILE A 140 2.26 -3.61 0.99
CA ILE A 140 3.64 -3.16 0.85
C ILE A 140 3.66 -1.95 -0.08
N PRO A 141 3.94 -0.75 0.46
CA PRO A 141 3.68 0.52 -0.24
C PRO A 141 4.70 0.87 -1.32
N ASP A 142 5.94 0.39 -1.19
CA ASP A 142 6.97 0.48 -2.22
C ASP A 142 8.05 -0.57 -1.94
N ALA A 143 8.02 -1.67 -2.69
CA ALA A 143 9.02 -2.73 -2.56
C ALA A 143 10.43 -2.27 -2.96
N HIS A 144 10.58 -1.15 -3.68
CA HIS A 144 11.91 -0.61 -4.02
C HIS A 144 12.67 -0.14 -2.78
N LEU A 145 11.97 0.30 -1.73
CA LEU A 145 12.61 0.72 -0.48
C LEU A 145 13.32 -0.43 0.24
N TRP A 146 12.94 -1.68 -0.04
CA TRP A 146 13.59 -2.84 0.54
C TRP A 146 14.84 -3.28 -0.24
N VAL A 147 15.13 -2.69 -1.40
CA VAL A 147 16.29 -3.08 -2.23
C VAL A 147 17.27 -1.94 -2.50
N LYS A 148 17.04 -0.76 -1.89
CA LYS A 148 17.91 0.41 -1.98
C LYS A 148 17.87 1.23 -0.71
N ASN A 149 18.91 2.03 -0.49
CA ASN A 149 19.00 3.03 0.58
C ASN A 149 18.77 2.49 2.01
N CYS A 150 19.05 1.21 2.25
CA CYS A 150 18.98 0.63 3.58
C CYS A 150 20.18 1.11 4.39
N LYS A 151 19.90 1.72 5.55
CA LYS A 151 20.95 2.30 6.41
C LYS A 151 21.71 1.24 7.18
N GLU A 152 21.03 0.16 7.56
CA GLU A 152 21.56 -0.91 8.38
C GLU A 152 21.20 -2.23 7.73
N LEU A 153 22.23 -3.03 7.41
CA LEU A 153 22.09 -4.42 7.00
C LEU A 153 22.82 -5.27 8.03
N LEU A 154 22.10 -6.23 8.61
CA LEU A 154 22.66 -7.15 9.60
C LEU A 154 22.68 -8.56 9.04
N GLN A 155 23.66 -9.37 9.42
CA GLN A 155 23.58 -10.80 9.13
C GLN A 155 22.43 -11.42 9.96
N SER A 156 21.58 -12.21 9.30
CA SER A 156 20.43 -12.79 9.98
C SER A 156 20.85 -13.83 11.01
N SER A 157 20.21 -13.75 12.18
CA SER A 157 20.44 -14.71 13.27
C SER A 157 19.82 -16.08 12.98
N TYR A 158 18.73 -16.11 12.21
CA TYR A 158 18.02 -17.31 11.81
C TYR A 158 18.68 -18.02 10.62
N ASN A 159 19.18 -17.26 9.63
CA ASN A 159 19.84 -17.80 8.46
C ASN A 159 21.09 -16.99 8.11
N LYS A 160 22.28 -17.57 8.32
CA LYS A 160 23.57 -16.89 8.12
C LYS A 160 23.83 -16.45 6.68
N ASP A 161 23.17 -17.04 5.70
CA ASP A 161 23.29 -16.66 4.28
C ASP A 161 22.40 -15.48 3.90
N ARG A 162 21.58 -14.98 4.84
CA ARG A 162 20.67 -13.86 4.63
C ARG A 162 21.04 -12.62 5.43
N LEU A 163 20.50 -11.50 4.94
CA LEU A 163 20.69 -10.17 5.48
C LEU A 163 19.33 -9.61 5.90
N ASP A 164 19.29 -9.16 7.15
CA ASP A 164 18.14 -8.56 7.81
C ASP A 164 18.16 -7.04 7.68
N GLN A 165 16.95 -6.48 7.56
CA GLN A 165 16.68 -5.06 7.36
C GLN A 165 15.76 -4.58 8.49
N PRO A 166 16.31 -4.42 9.71
CA PRO A 166 15.51 -4.30 10.92
C PRO A 166 14.66 -3.02 10.96
N LEU A 167 15.15 -1.92 10.38
CA LEU A 167 14.44 -0.65 10.33
C LEU A 167 13.23 -0.71 9.40
N GLU A 168 13.40 -1.23 8.18
CA GLU A 168 12.34 -1.41 7.20
C GLU A 168 11.29 -2.42 7.71
N ALA A 169 11.73 -3.50 8.36
CA ALA A 169 10.87 -4.49 8.96
C ALA A 169 10.03 -3.92 10.11
N SER A 170 10.65 -3.19 11.03
CA SER A 170 9.96 -2.56 12.16
C SER A 170 8.96 -1.51 11.71
N PHE A 171 9.35 -0.67 10.73
CA PHE A 171 8.44 0.31 10.14
C PHE A 171 7.21 -0.36 9.52
N TRP A 172 7.41 -1.43 8.76
CA TRP A 172 6.31 -2.18 8.17
C TRP A 172 5.42 -2.85 9.22
N LEU A 173 6.00 -3.51 10.24
CA LEU A 173 5.26 -4.15 11.33
C LEU A 173 4.35 -3.18 12.08
N LYS A 174 4.84 -1.96 12.34
CA LYS A 174 4.09 -0.92 13.05
C LYS A 174 2.81 -0.58 12.31
N ASN A 175 2.92 -0.37 11.00
CA ASN A 175 1.78 -0.02 10.16
C ASN A 175 0.86 -1.22 9.92
N PHE A 176 1.43 -2.42 9.75
CA PHE A 176 0.67 -3.66 9.64
C PHE A 176 -0.20 -3.92 10.88
N LYS A 177 0.33 -3.62 12.08
CA LYS A 177 -0.42 -3.67 13.35
C LYS A 177 -1.65 -2.75 13.32
N THR A 178 -1.47 -1.51 12.91
CA THR A 178 -2.55 -0.51 12.85
C THR A 178 -3.69 -0.94 11.91
N SER A 179 -3.36 -1.48 10.74
CA SER A 179 -4.39 -1.85 9.75
C SER A 179 -5.17 -3.12 10.09
N ASN A 180 -4.57 -4.07 10.82
CA ASN A 180 -5.11 -5.41 11.01
C ASN A 180 -5.28 -5.79 12.49
N GLU A 181 -5.45 -4.80 13.39
CA GLU A 181 -5.40 -5.03 14.84
C GLU A 181 -6.39 -6.10 15.33
N HIS A 182 -7.59 -6.15 14.76
CA HIS A 182 -8.60 -7.14 15.13
C HIS A 182 -8.17 -8.56 14.75
N PHE A 183 -7.69 -8.79 13.52
CA PHE A 183 -7.17 -10.08 13.08
C PHE A 183 -5.97 -10.56 13.90
N LEU A 184 -5.12 -9.65 14.37
CA LEU A 184 -3.95 -10.01 15.17
C LEU A 184 -4.29 -10.63 16.53
N LYS A 185 -5.49 -10.37 17.06
CA LYS A 185 -6.00 -10.95 18.31
C LYS A 185 -6.61 -12.33 18.07
N GLU A 186 -7.18 -12.55 16.89
CA GLU A 186 -7.89 -13.79 16.52
C GLU A 186 -6.95 -14.88 15.97
N ILE A 187 -5.99 -14.48 15.13
CA ILE A 187 -5.04 -15.39 14.50
C ILE A 187 -4.04 -15.87 15.54
N LYS A 188 -3.89 -17.19 15.68
CA LYS A 188 -3.01 -17.83 16.67
C LYS A 188 -1.82 -18.50 16.00
N THR A 189 -0.65 -18.47 16.60
CA THR A 189 0.54 -19.17 16.09
C THR A 189 0.33 -20.68 16.08
N GLN A 190 0.70 -21.36 14.98
CA GLN A 190 0.66 -22.82 14.85
C GLN A 190 1.96 -23.50 15.29
N LYS A 191 2.99 -22.73 15.64
CA LYS A 191 4.31 -23.25 16.02
C LYS A 191 4.94 -22.37 17.09
N LYS A 192 5.85 -22.97 17.85
CA LYS A 192 6.78 -22.25 18.71
C LYS A 192 7.82 -21.51 17.88
N TYR A 193 8.05 -20.24 18.20
CA TYR A 193 9.06 -19.38 17.59
C TYR A 193 10.06 -18.91 18.63
N VAL A 194 11.35 -19.14 18.37
CA VAL A 194 12.44 -18.80 19.28
C VAL A 194 13.14 -17.55 18.75
N TRP A 195 13.20 -16.50 19.57
CA TRP A 195 13.77 -15.19 19.23
C TRP A 195 15.17 -14.99 19.80
N GLY A 196 15.54 -15.82 20.77
CA GLY A 196 16.84 -15.79 21.45
C GLY A 196 16.93 -16.93 22.46
N LYS A 197 17.97 -16.92 23.30
CA LYS A 197 18.21 -18.02 24.26
C LYS A 197 17.11 -18.18 25.32
N GLN A 198 16.45 -17.09 25.70
CA GLN A 198 15.48 -17.04 26.78
C GLN A 198 14.07 -16.64 26.32
N GLU A 199 13.91 -16.27 25.05
CA GLU A 199 12.64 -15.74 24.55
C GLU A 199 12.09 -16.60 23.43
N SER A 200 10.87 -17.08 23.66
CA SER A 200 10.06 -17.76 22.67
C SER A 200 8.62 -17.32 22.76
N THR A 201 7.95 -17.32 21.61
CA THR A 201 6.50 -17.29 21.52
C THR A 201 6.04 -18.73 21.33
N GLU A 202 5.28 -19.26 22.29
CA GLU A 202 4.75 -20.63 22.21
C GLU A 202 3.64 -20.74 21.16
N GLU A 203 3.28 -21.97 20.82
CA GLU A 203 2.14 -22.28 19.97
C GLU A 203 0.82 -21.85 20.64
N GLY A 204 -0.14 -21.40 19.83
CA GLY A 204 -1.47 -20.98 20.28
C GLY A 204 -1.56 -19.53 20.77
N ARG A 205 -0.46 -18.77 20.75
CA ARG A 205 -0.43 -17.35 21.13
C ARG A 205 -0.95 -16.46 20.00
N PRO A 206 -1.57 -15.31 20.29
CA PRO A 206 -2.05 -14.40 19.25
C PRO A 206 -0.90 -13.86 18.40
N LEU A 207 -1.14 -13.69 17.09
CA LEU A 207 -0.15 -13.20 16.14
C LEU A 207 0.32 -11.78 16.48
N GLY A 208 -0.52 -11.00 17.19
CA GLY A 208 -0.15 -9.71 17.74
C GLY A 208 1.10 -9.74 18.63
N GLU A 209 1.33 -10.81 19.39
CA GLU A 209 2.52 -10.95 20.24
C GLU A 209 3.81 -11.08 19.42
N VAL A 210 3.75 -11.76 18.27
CA VAL A 210 4.88 -11.85 17.34
C VAL A 210 5.20 -10.47 16.76
N VAL A 211 4.17 -9.70 16.41
CA VAL A 211 4.33 -8.33 15.90
C VAL A 211 4.93 -7.42 16.98
N GLU A 212 4.44 -7.50 18.22
CA GLU A 212 4.96 -6.72 19.35
C GLU A 212 6.40 -7.09 19.71
N GLN A 213 6.76 -8.37 19.63
CA GLN A 213 8.13 -8.84 19.82
C GLN A 213 9.08 -8.21 18.79
N GLY A 214 8.68 -8.17 17.52
CA GLY A 214 9.47 -7.54 16.45
C GLY A 214 9.56 -6.01 16.60
N LEU A 215 8.55 -5.37 17.16
CA LEU A 215 8.56 -3.93 17.45
C LEU A 215 9.42 -3.57 18.67
N THR A 216 9.39 -4.41 19.71
CA THR A 216 10.17 -4.20 20.94
C THR A 216 11.65 -4.48 20.69
N ARG A 217 11.95 -5.54 19.93
CA ARG A 217 13.31 -5.96 19.60
C ARG A 217 13.54 -5.84 18.10
N VAL A 218 13.89 -4.63 17.68
CA VAL A 218 14.08 -4.25 16.27
C VAL A 218 15.06 -5.17 15.52
N LYS A 219 16.07 -5.73 16.20
CA LYS A 219 17.00 -6.71 15.59
C LYS A 219 16.30 -7.97 15.04
N ASN A 220 15.21 -8.41 15.67
CA ASN A 220 14.45 -9.59 15.28
C ASN A 220 13.25 -9.23 14.40
N ALA A 221 13.08 -7.95 14.02
CA ALA A 221 11.92 -7.50 13.25
C ALA A 221 11.82 -8.19 11.89
N SER A 222 12.95 -8.42 11.20
CA SER A 222 12.96 -9.12 9.90
C SER A 222 12.45 -10.55 10.00
N ASP A 223 12.86 -11.26 11.05
CA ASP A 223 12.38 -12.61 11.34
C ASP A 223 10.91 -12.60 11.72
N ALA A 224 10.46 -11.63 12.54
CA ALA A 224 9.06 -11.47 12.91
C ALA A 224 8.16 -11.23 11.68
N VAL A 225 8.60 -10.43 10.71
CA VAL A 225 7.91 -10.29 9.42
C VAL A 225 7.83 -11.64 8.72
N GLY A 226 8.94 -12.39 8.64
CA GLY A 226 8.96 -13.72 8.04
C GLY A 226 7.97 -14.70 8.68
N VAL A 227 7.86 -14.67 10.02
CA VAL A 227 6.89 -15.46 10.78
C VAL A 227 5.46 -15.04 10.44
N VAL A 228 5.15 -13.74 10.47
CA VAL A 228 3.84 -13.20 10.12
C VAL A 228 3.42 -13.64 8.72
N LEU A 229 4.28 -13.45 7.71
CA LEU A 229 3.98 -13.84 6.33
C LEU A 229 3.70 -15.35 6.21
N ARG A 230 4.49 -16.19 6.88
CA ARG A 230 4.28 -17.64 6.88
C ARG A 230 2.96 -18.02 7.51
N GLU A 231 2.65 -17.46 8.68
CA GLU A 231 1.46 -17.79 9.45
C GLU A 231 0.18 -17.39 8.68
N LEU A 232 0.17 -16.19 8.10
CA LEU A 232 -0.93 -15.71 7.27
C LEU A 232 -1.19 -16.60 6.05
N LYS A 233 -0.11 -17.02 5.36
CA LYS A 233 -0.20 -17.90 4.20
C LYS A 233 -0.71 -19.30 4.54
N GLN A 234 -0.34 -19.83 5.70
CA GLN A 234 -0.78 -21.15 6.15
C GLN A 234 -2.24 -21.12 6.58
N GLN A 235 -2.65 -20.08 7.31
CA GLN A 235 -4.00 -19.99 7.87
C GLN A 235 -5.05 -19.48 6.89
N SER A 236 -4.65 -18.76 5.82
CA SER A 236 -5.60 -18.39 4.77
C SER A 236 -6.24 -19.62 4.11
N GLN A 237 -5.53 -20.76 4.10
CA GLN A 237 -6.02 -22.02 3.53
C GLN A 237 -7.12 -22.67 4.39
N LEU A 238 -7.19 -22.31 5.67
CA LEU A 238 -8.20 -22.83 6.60
C LEU A 238 -9.53 -22.10 6.49
N GLY A 239 -9.57 -20.98 5.76
CA GLY A 239 -10.79 -20.20 5.50
C GLY A 239 -11.22 -19.26 6.63
N SER A 240 -10.41 -19.10 7.68
CA SER A 240 -10.73 -18.22 8.82
C SER A 240 -10.81 -16.74 8.45
N PHE A 241 -10.06 -16.31 7.44
CA PHE A 241 -10.07 -14.94 6.92
C PHE A 241 -9.71 -14.93 5.43
N ARG A 242 -10.07 -13.85 4.75
CA ARG A 242 -9.65 -13.61 3.36
C ARG A 242 -8.39 -12.76 3.34
N LEU A 243 -7.40 -13.15 2.56
CA LEU A 243 -6.12 -12.45 2.49
C LEU A 243 -5.98 -11.64 1.18
N LEU A 244 -5.73 -10.33 1.29
CA LEU A 244 -5.26 -9.51 0.18
C LEU A 244 -3.77 -9.26 0.33
N VAL A 245 -2.97 -9.66 -0.66
CA VAL A 245 -1.56 -9.27 -0.76
C VAL A 245 -1.41 -8.17 -1.79
N ALA A 246 -1.23 -6.93 -1.32
CA ALA A 246 -1.08 -5.73 -2.13
C ALA A 246 0.38 -5.27 -2.15
N VAL A 247 1.04 -5.30 -3.32
CA VAL A 247 2.47 -4.92 -3.43
C VAL A 247 2.68 -3.89 -4.52
N ASP A 248 3.15 -2.70 -4.13
CA ASP A 248 3.61 -1.71 -5.10
C ASP A 248 5.08 -1.89 -5.46
N GLY A 249 5.39 -1.73 -6.75
CA GLY A 249 6.74 -1.87 -7.29
C GLY A 249 7.25 -3.30 -7.25
N VAL A 250 6.42 -4.30 -7.56
CA VAL A 250 6.76 -5.73 -7.43
C VAL A 250 8.00 -6.13 -8.26
N ASN A 251 8.34 -5.36 -9.30
CA ASN A 251 9.56 -5.53 -10.09
C ASN A 251 10.86 -5.37 -9.27
N ALA A 252 10.82 -4.73 -8.10
CA ALA A 252 11.94 -4.69 -7.18
C ALA A 252 12.35 -6.09 -6.68
N LEU A 253 11.39 -7.02 -6.56
CA LEU A 253 11.64 -8.32 -5.94
C LEU A 253 12.58 -9.19 -6.78
N TRP A 254 12.50 -9.12 -8.11
CA TRP A 254 13.32 -9.91 -9.05
C TRP A 254 14.36 -9.09 -9.82
N GLY A 255 14.50 -7.80 -9.47
CA GLY A 255 15.50 -6.91 -10.06
C GLY A 255 16.89 -7.09 -9.44
N ARG A 256 17.71 -6.05 -9.53
CA ARG A 256 19.01 -5.95 -8.84
C ARG A 256 18.89 -4.98 -7.67
N THR A 257 19.72 -5.16 -6.65
CA THR A 257 19.78 -4.24 -5.50
C THR A 257 20.91 -3.22 -5.68
N THR A 258 20.86 -2.10 -4.94
CA THR A 258 22.02 -1.19 -4.80
C THR A 258 22.84 -1.47 -3.54
N LEU A 259 22.45 -2.50 -2.77
CA LEU A 259 23.04 -2.80 -1.47
C LEU A 259 24.34 -3.55 -1.65
N LYS A 260 25.27 -3.33 -0.71
CA LYS A 260 26.57 -3.97 -0.68
C LYS A 260 26.84 -4.52 0.71
N LYS A 261 27.57 -5.64 0.76
CA LYS A 261 28.08 -6.19 2.02
C LYS A 261 29.28 -5.38 2.51
N GLU A 262 29.78 -5.71 3.70
CA GLU A 262 30.97 -5.07 4.28
C GLU A 262 32.21 -5.18 3.40
N ASP A 263 32.36 -6.30 2.68
CA ASP A 263 33.43 -6.54 1.71
C ASP A 263 33.22 -5.82 0.36
N LYS A 264 32.19 -4.97 0.25
CA LYS A 264 31.76 -4.24 -0.95
C LYS A 264 31.22 -5.10 -2.09
N SER A 265 31.05 -6.42 -1.88
CA SER A 265 30.38 -7.28 -2.84
C SER A 265 28.90 -6.91 -2.97
N PRO A 266 28.28 -7.08 -4.15
CA PRO A 266 26.87 -6.79 -4.35
C PRO A 266 25.98 -7.79 -3.61
N VAL A 267 24.84 -7.33 -3.11
CA VAL A 267 23.84 -8.18 -2.46
C VAL A 267 22.77 -8.62 -3.47
N SER A 268 22.52 -9.92 -3.61
CA SER A 268 21.38 -10.41 -4.38
C SER A 268 20.06 -10.14 -3.64
N PRO A 269 18.94 -9.85 -4.33
CA PRO A 269 17.64 -9.72 -3.66
C PRO A 269 17.21 -11.00 -2.93
N GLU A 270 17.75 -12.17 -3.30
CA GLU A 270 17.46 -13.44 -2.62
C GLU A 270 18.13 -13.57 -1.25
N GLU A 271 19.21 -12.81 -1.03
CA GLU A 271 19.92 -12.76 0.25
C GLU A 271 19.18 -11.87 1.25
N LEU A 272 18.28 -10.99 0.81
CA LEU A 272 17.51 -10.12 1.70
C LEU A 272 16.32 -10.87 2.31
N THR A 273 16.26 -10.97 3.64
CA THR A 273 15.22 -11.72 4.36
C THR A 273 13.80 -11.26 4.01
N LEU A 274 13.57 -9.95 3.95
CA LEU A 274 12.26 -9.38 3.62
C LEU A 274 11.82 -9.73 2.19
N VAL A 275 12.71 -9.54 1.22
CA VAL A 275 12.44 -9.84 -0.20
C VAL A 275 12.23 -11.33 -0.40
N TYR A 276 13.07 -12.17 0.21
CA TYR A 276 12.96 -13.62 0.13
C TYR A 276 11.61 -14.13 0.66
N ASN A 277 11.17 -13.65 1.82
CA ASN A 277 9.87 -14.04 2.39
C ASN A 277 8.69 -13.48 1.58
N LEU A 278 8.80 -12.26 1.06
CA LEU A 278 7.77 -11.70 0.19
C LEU A 278 7.64 -12.44 -1.15
N ARG A 279 8.75 -12.88 -1.76
CA ARG A 279 8.70 -13.74 -2.96
C ARG A 279 7.94 -15.04 -2.72
N LYS A 280 7.96 -15.59 -1.50
CA LYS A 280 7.13 -16.76 -1.15
C LYS A 280 5.65 -16.44 -1.09
N MET A 281 5.26 -15.22 -0.71
CA MET A 281 3.87 -14.77 -0.75
C MET A 281 3.36 -14.59 -2.19
N MET A 282 4.25 -14.28 -3.14
CA MET A 282 3.93 -14.12 -4.56
C MET A 282 3.72 -15.43 -5.33
N ARG A 283 3.99 -16.58 -4.69
CA ARG A 283 3.66 -17.90 -5.25
C ARG A 283 2.16 -18.16 -5.09
N ASN A 284 1.56 -18.87 -6.04
CA ASN A 284 0.17 -19.30 -6.02
C ASN A 284 0.02 -20.72 -5.43
N ASP A 285 0.82 -21.05 -4.43
CA ASP A 285 0.82 -22.32 -3.68
C ASP A 285 -0.09 -22.25 -2.44
N TRP A 286 -1.00 -21.28 -2.40
CA TRP A 286 -1.97 -21.05 -1.33
C TRP A 286 -3.29 -20.57 -1.92
N ASN A 287 -4.38 -20.71 -1.18
CA ASN A 287 -5.74 -20.29 -1.52
C ASN A 287 -6.35 -19.48 -0.35
N GLY A 288 -7.60 -19.02 -0.50
CA GLY A 288 -8.25 -18.15 0.49
C GLY A 288 -7.96 -16.66 0.32
N GLY A 289 -7.44 -16.23 -0.84
CA GLY A 289 -7.13 -14.82 -1.07
C GLY A 289 -6.70 -14.47 -2.48
N ALA A 290 -6.23 -13.24 -2.66
CA ALA A 290 -5.81 -12.69 -3.93
C ALA A 290 -4.52 -11.87 -3.80
N ILE A 291 -3.72 -11.85 -4.87
CA ILE A 291 -2.49 -11.08 -4.97
C ILE A 291 -2.70 -9.97 -6.00
N VAL A 292 -2.62 -8.71 -5.58
CA VAL A 292 -2.74 -7.55 -6.46
C VAL A 292 -1.45 -6.76 -6.39
N THR A 293 -0.79 -6.59 -7.53
CA THR A 293 0.51 -5.93 -7.60
C THR A 293 0.51 -4.83 -8.62
N THR A 294 1.37 -3.83 -8.42
CA THR A 294 1.65 -2.80 -9.42
C THR A 294 3.11 -2.89 -9.86
N LEU A 295 3.34 -2.64 -11.14
CA LEU A 295 4.68 -2.34 -11.64
C LEU A 295 4.96 -0.86 -11.47
N SER A 296 6.21 -0.52 -11.13
CA SER A 296 6.64 0.86 -11.08
C SER A 296 8.00 1.05 -11.72
N GLN A 297 8.04 1.92 -12.73
CA GLN A 297 9.28 2.49 -13.26
C GLN A 297 9.88 3.48 -12.25
N THR A 298 9.05 4.28 -11.58
CA THR A 298 9.51 5.24 -10.58
C THR A 298 10.15 4.49 -9.42
N GLY A 299 11.43 4.77 -9.18
CA GLY A 299 12.20 4.11 -8.13
C GLY A 299 12.79 2.75 -8.52
N SER A 300 12.53 2.27 -9.74
CA SER A 300 13.17 1.07 -10.29
C SER A 300 14.69 1.26 -10.41
N LEU A 301 15.40 0.14 -10.29
CA LEU A 301 16.85 0.08 -10.36
C LEU A 301 17.28 -0.56 -11.67
N PHE A 302 18.24 0.06 -12.36
CA PHE A 302 18.82 -0.48 -13.60
C PHE A 302 17.80 -0.76 -14.71
N LYS A 303 16.74 0.06 -14.82
CA LYS A 303 15.72 0.00 -15.89
C LYS A 303 15.64 1.36 -16.59
N PRO A 304 15.39 1.39 -17.91
CA PRO A 304 15.29 2.65 -18.64
C PRO A 304 14.04 3.43 -18.20
N SER A 305 14.06 4.75 -18.39
CA SER A 305 12.96 5.64 -18.00
C SER A 305 11.67 5.42 -18.78
N SER A 306 11.78 4.92 -20.01
CA SER A 306 10.66 4.61 -20.89
C SER A 306 10.05 3.23 -20.65
N ALA A 307 10.68 2.34 -19.87
CA ALA A 307 10.15 0.99 -19.66
C ALA A 307 8.91 1.03 -18.76
N TYR A 308 7.83 0.42 -19.26
CA TYR A 308 6.57 0.28 -18.51
C TYR A 308 5.89 -1.07 -18.74
N LEU A 309 6.36 -1.85 -19.72
CA LEU A 309 5.80 -3.15 -20.03
C LEU A 309 6.20 -4.19 -18.96
N PRO A 310 5.34 -5.18 -18.66
CA PRO A 310 5.65 -6.21 -17.67
C PRO A 310 6.94 -6.96 -17.94
N GLN A 311 7.15 -7.40 -19.17
CA GLN A 311 8.33 -8.16 -19.56
C GLN A 311 9.62 -7.35 -19.40
N GLU A 312 9.59 -6.06 -19.75
CA GLU A 312 10.75 -5.15 -19.60
C GLU A 312 11.13 -4.92 -18.13
N LEU A 313 10.13 -4.70 -17.27
CA LEU A 313 10.37 -4.37 -15.86
C LEU A 313 10.67 -5.62 -15.03
N LEU A 314 10.02 -6.75 -15.29
CA LEU A 314 10.24 -8.01 -14.57
C LEU A 314 11.41 -8.82 -15.13
N GLY A 315 11.80 -8.60 -16.40
CA GLY A 315 12.89 -9.33 -17.06
C GLY A 315 12.57 -10.79 -17.37
N LYS A 316 11.28 -11.16 -17.37
CA LYS A 316 10.76 -12.48 -17.71
C LYS A 316 9.54 -12.33 -18.59
#